data_AF-A0A842UEZ0-F1
#
_entry.id   AF-A0A842UEZ0-F1
#
_cell.length_a   1.000
_cell.length_b   1.000
_cell.length_c   1.000
_cell.angle_alpha   90.00
_cell.angle_beta   90.00
_cell.angle_gamma   90.00
#
_symmetry.space_group_name_H-M   'P 1'
#
loop_
_entity.id
_entity.type
_entity.pdbx_description
1 polymer ?
#
loop_
_entity_poly.entity_id
_entity_poly.type
_entity_poly.pdbx_seq_one_letter_code
_entity_poly.pdbx_strand_id
1 'polypeptide(L)'
;MHTPQDKRDRAQGTQADLVRKIHYEGLEGLNKILGERVDLYNLEHPCPPYGAVDMVYMGSETAYPLEVKKDHGGHDLIGQIMKYDLFFKMRLHLEHYRYVQAVTICKTYDGFALRELKKMGVQTLKYSTKGPRIGIAKV
;
A
#
# COMPACT_ATOMS: atom_id res chain seq x y z
N MET A 1 29.14 12.10 -14.04
CA MET A 1 28.99 10.87 -14.84
C MET A 1 27.80 10.10 -14.27
N HIS A 2 26.79 9.76 -15.07
CA HIS A 2 25.66 8.93 -14.62
C HIS A 2 25.90 7.48 -14.99
N THR A 3 25.71 6.58 -14.03
CA THR A 3 25.89 5.15 -14.20
C THR A 3 24.74 4.55 -15.03
N PRO A 4 24.93 3.37 -15.63
CA PRO A 4 23.84 2.64 -16.29
C PRO A 4 22.65 2.32 -15.36
N GLN A 5 22.89 2.28 -14.04
CA GLN A 5 21.88 2.13 -13.00
C GLN A 5 20.99 3.38 -12.90
N ASP A 6 21.60 4.57 -12.87
CA ASP A 6 20.88 5.87 -12.84
C ASP A 6 19.94 6.05 -14.05
N LYS A 7 20.28 5.45 -15.20
CA LYS A 7 19.43 5.49 -16.40
C LYS A 7 18.25 4.51 -16.32
N ARG A 8 18.38 3.38 -15.61
CA ARG A 8 17.26 2.44 -15.36
C ARG A 8 16.30 2.98 -14.31
N ASP A 9 16.83 3.57 -13.25
CA ASP A 9 16.01 4.16 -12.18
C ASP A 9 15.19 5.36 -12.67
N ARG A 10 15.74 6.17 -13.60
CA ARG A 10 14.98 7.22 -14.30
C ARG A 10 13.89 6.70 -15.22
N ALA A 11 14.06 5.50 -15.80
CA ALA A 11 13.05 4.89 -16.68
C ALA A 11 11.87 4.29 -15.90
N GLN A 12 12.03 3.99 -14.61
CA GLN A 12 10.99 3.39 -13.75
C GLN A 12 10.18 4.40 -12.90
N GLY A 13 10.49 5.69 -12.96
CA GLY A 13 9.81 6.73 -12.17
C GLY A 13 10.12 6.66 -10.67
N THR A 14 9.83 7.71 -9.91
CA THR A 14 10.06 7.74 -8.45
C THR A 14 9.01 6.92 -7.68
N GLN A 15 9.23 6.67 -6.38
CA GLN A 15 8.21 5.99 -5.53
C GLN A 15 6.94 6.85 -5.49
N ALA A 16 7.09 8.16 -5.32
CA ALA A 16 6.01 9.12 -5.36
C ALA A 16 5.23 9.08 -6.69
N ASP A 17 5.91 8.95 -7.84
CA ASP A 17 5.24 8.84 -9.14
C ASP A 17 4.41 7.56 -9.24
N LEU A 18 4.93 6.43 -8.75
CA LEU A 18 4.19 5.17 -8.71
C LEU A 18 2.95 5.28 -7.81
N VAL A 19 3.11 5.83 -6.61
CA VAL A 19 2.01 6.03 -5.66
C VAL A 19 0.91 6.89 -6.27
N ARG A 20 1.27 8.02 -6.90
CA ARG A 20 0.33 8.88 -7.62
C ARG A 20 -0.35 8.14 -8.76
N LYS A 21 0.40 7.37 -9.55
CA LYS A 21 -0.15 6.59 -10.66
C LYS A 21 -1.17 5.55 -10.17
N ILE A 22 -0.85 4.82 -9.10
CA ILE A 22 -1.75 3.86 -8.47
C ILE A 22 -3.02 4.55 -7.97
N HIS A 23 -2.92 5.74 -7.38
CA HIS A 23 -4.09 6.52 -6.99
C HIS A 23 -4.95 6.89 -8.20
N TYR A 24 -4.40 7.64 -9.17
CA TYR A 24 -5.19 8.18 -10.28
C TYR A 24 -5.80 7.11 -11.17
N GLU A 25 -5.04 6.05 -11.44
CA GLU A 25 -5.46 5.06 -12.41
C GLU A 25 -6.10 3.82 -11.75
N GLY A 26 -5.79 3.55 -10.48
CA GLY A 26 -6.19 2.32 -9.77
C GLY A 26 -7.34 2.49 -8.78
N LEU A 27 -7.81 3.72 -8.51
CA LEU A 27 -8.84 3.99 -7.49
C LEU A 27 -10.14 3.21 -7.70
N GLU A 28 -10.63 3.10 -8.94
CA GLU A 28 -11.83 2.32 -9.24
C GLU A 28 -11.64 0.83 -8.87
N GLY A 29 -10.47 0.27 -9.18
CA GLY A 29 -10.10 -1.08 -8.80
C GLY A 29 -9.98 -1.26 -7.28
N LEU A 30 -9.43 -0.26 -6.57
CA LEU A 30 -9.37 -0.24 -5.12
C LEU A 30 -10.77 -0.25 -4.51
N ASN A 31 -11.66 0.67 -4.93
CA ASN A 31 -13.04 0.72 -4.44
C ASN A 31 -13.74 -0.64 -4.60
N LYS A 32 -13.59 -1.26 -5.76
CA LYS A 32 -14.18 -2.58 -6.03
C LYS A 32 -13.62 -3.68 -5.13
N ILE A 33 -12.32 -3.69 -4.88
CA ILE A 33 -11.66 -4.72 -4.07
C ILE A 33 -11.95 -4.52 -2.58
N LEU A 34 -11.95 -3.28 -2.11
CA LEU A 34 -12.23 -2.93 -0.72
C LEU A 34 -13.73 -3.03 -0.39
N GLY A 35 -14.59 -3.05 -1.41
CA GLY A 35 -16.03 -3.25 -1.25
C GLY A 35 -16.79 -1.98 -0.85
N GLU A 36 -16.11 -0.84 -0.78
CA GLU A 36 -16.70 0.46 -0.51
C GLU A 36 -16.00 1.55 -1.33
N ARG A 37 -16.66 2.71 -1.43
CA ARG A 37 -16.02 3.91 -1.95
C ARG A 37 -15.04 4.41 -0.90
N VAL A 38 -13.79 4.59 -1.28
CA VAL A 38 -12.78 5.21 -0.44
C VAL A 38 -12.32 6.55 -1.03
N ASP A 39 -12.02 7.49 -0.16
CA ASP A 39 -11.46 8.78 -0.53
C ASP A 39 -10.02 8.89 -0.02
N LEU A 40 -9.15 9.50 -0.82
CA LEU A 40 -7.75 9.70 -0.45
C LEU A 40 -7.69 10.71 0.70
N TYR A 41 -7.20 10.27 1.85
CA TYR A 41 -7.07 11.12 3.02
C TYR A 41 -5.71 11.81 3.06
N ASN A 42 -4.64 11.08 2.76
CA ASN A 42 -3.29 11.64 2.79
C ASN A 42 -2.30 10.80 1.96
N LEU A 43 -1.31 11.46 1.35
CA LEU A 43 -0.13 10.84 0.75
C LEU A 43 1.05 11.07 1.69
N GLU A 44 1.89 10.05 1.89
CA GLU A 44 3.02 10.13 2.83
C GLU A 44 2.56 10.53 4.25
N HIS A 45 1.52 9.87 4.75
CA HIS A 45 0.92 10.21 6.03
C HIS A 45 1.90 9.96 7.18
N PRO A 46 2.16 10.96 8.05
CA PRO A 46 3.12 10.81 9.13
C PRO A 46 2.61 9.83 10.20
N CYS A 47 3.41 8.80 10.46
CA CYS A 47 3.15 7.73 11.43
C CYS A 47 4.28 7.64 12.48
N PRO A 48 4.58 8.69 13.29
CA PRO A 48 5.64 8.62 14.28
C PRO A 48 5.36 7.55 15.36
N PRO A 49 6.38 6.80 15.82
CA PRO A 49 7.81 6.89 15.46
C PRO A 49 8.22 6.06 14.23
N TYR A 50 7.25 5.52 13.48
CA TYR A 50 7.46 4.51 12.45
C TYR A 50 7.74 5.05 11.04
N GLY A 51 7.79 6.38 10.85
CA GLY A 51 8.03 7.03 9.56
C GLY A 51 6.74 7.56 8.96
N ALA A 52 6.53 7.35 7.66
CA ALA A 52 5.32 7.75 6.95
C ALA A 52 4.81 6.60 6.07
N VAL A 53 3.49 6.42 6.01
CA VAL A 53 2.84 5.44 5.14
C VAL A 53 2.55 6.06 3.78
N ASP A 54 2.78 5.34 2.68
CA ASP A 54 2.68 5.87 1.32
C ASP A 54 1.32 6.52 1.03
N MET A 55 0.22 5.86 1.41
CA MET A 55 -1.13 6.37 1.24
C MET A 55 -2.04 5.98 2.40
N VAL A 56 -3.00 6.85 2.69
CA VAL A 56 -4.13 6.53 3.57
C VAL A 56 -5.40 6.81 2.81
N TYR A 57 -6.22 5.77 2.67
CA TYR A 57 -7.60 5.92 2.23
C TYR A 57 -8.55 5.81 3.42
N MET A 58 -9.65 6.55 3.35
CA MET A 58 -10.72 6.49 4.33
C MET A 58 -11.98 6.01 3.63
N GLY A 59 -12.56 4.94 4.17
CA GLY A 59 -13.94 4.55 3.89
C GLY A 59 -14.90 5.22 4.86
N SER A 60 -16.11 4.69 4.91
CA SER A 60 -17.18 5.15 5.82
C SER A 60 -16.82 4.98 7.30
N GLU A 61 -16.28 3.81 7.68
CA GLU A 61 -15.86 3.50 9.05
C GLU A 61 -14.44 2.91 9.15
N THR A 62 -13.76 2.72 8.01
CA THR A 62 -12.49 2.01 7.94
C THR A 62 -11.36 2.91 7.46
N ALA A 63 -10.23 2.91 8.19
CA ALA A 63 -8.98 3.45 7.71
C ALA A 63 -8.16 2.37 6.98
N TYR A 64 -7.65 2.72 5.80
CA TYR A 64 -6.85 1.84 4.96
C TYR A 64 -5.43 2.43 4.79
N PRO A 65 -4.49 2.12 5.71
CA PRO A 65 -3.09 2.42 5.48
C PRO A 65 -2.51 1.49 4.40
N LEU A 66 -1.93 2.09 3.35
CA LEU A 66 -1.40 1.40 2.17
C LEU A 66 0.11 1.59 2.07
N GLU A 67 0.84 0.48 1.95
CA GLU A 67 2.27 0.48 1.60
C GLU A 67 2.49 -0.08 0.19
N VAL A 68 3.25 0.63 -0.64
CA VAL A 68 3.53 0.29 -2.03
C VAL A 68 5.00 -0.10 -2.20
N LYS A 69 5.29 -1.17 -2.95
CA LYS A 69 6.66 -1.51 -3.39
C LYS A 69 6.74 -1.60 -4.91
N LYS A 70 7.75 -0.94 -5.50
CA LYS A 70 7.93 -0.82 -6.96
C LYS A 70 8.12 -2.13 -7.73
N ASP A 71 8.65 -3.15 -7.10
CA ASP A 71 9.01 -4.38 -7.80
C ASP A 71 8.58 -5.61 -7.01
N HIS A 72 9.09 -5.74 -5.79
CA HIS A 72 8.95 -6.97 -5.02
C HIS A 72 8.65 -6.68 -3.56
N GLY A 73 7.57 -7.28 -3.04
CA GLY A 73 7.25 -7.31 -1.63
C GLY A 73 7.96 -8.46 -0.94
N GLY A 74 9.06 -8.15 -0.25
CA GLY A 74 9.86 -9.10 0.53
C GLY A 74 9.51 -9.10 2.02
N HIS A 75 10.41 -9.67 2.82
CA HIS A 75 10.25 -9.74 4.28
C HIS A 75 10.20 -8.36 4.96
N ASP A 76 10.91 -7.37 4.42
CA ASP A 76 10.93 -5.99 4.90
C ASP A 76 9.55 -5.33 4.91
N LEU A 77 8.73 -5.64 3.89
CA LEU A 77 7.35 -5.15 3.77
C LEU A 77 6.48 -5.55 4.95
N ILE A 78 6.66 -6.77 5.49
CA ILE A 78 5.89 -7.29 6.63
C ILE A 78 6.10 -6.36 7.83
N GLY A 79 7.36 -6.12 8.19
CA GLY A 79 7.70 -5.29 9.34
C GLY A 79 7.22 -3.84 9.18
N GLN A 80 7.23 -3.33 7.96
CA GLN A 80 6.79 -1.96 7.69
C GLN A 80 5.28 -1.82 7.79
N ILE A 81 4.49 -2.67 7.13
CA ILE A 81 3.04 -2.57 7.18
C ILE A 81 2.48 -2.85 8.59
N MET A 82 3.12 -3.73 9.36
CA MET A 82 2.75 -3.97 10.76
C MET A 82 2.84 -2.73 11.63
N LYS A 83 3.90 -1.94 11.45
CA LYS A 83 4.09 -0.71 12.22
C LYS A 83 2.97 0.29 11.93
N TYR A 84 2.56 0.40 10.66
CA TYR A 84 1.46 1.28 10.28
C TYR A 84 0.12 0.74 10.76
N ASP A 85 -0.16 -0.56 10.59
CA ASP A 85 -1.37 -1.18 11.13
C ASP A 85 -1.52 -0.93 12.65
N LEU A 86 -0.44 -1.13 13.41
CA LEU A 86 -0.41 -0.83 14.84
C LEU A 86 -0.67 0.65 15.14
N PHE A 87 -0.01 1.57 14.41
CA PHE A 87 -0.19 3.01 14.60
C PHE A 87 -1.64 3.44 14.42
N PHE A 88 -2.32 2.95 13.38
CA PHE A 88 -3.73 3.26 13.14
C PHE A 88 -4.64 2.60 14.18
N LYS A 89 -4.39 1.33 14.54
CA LYS A 89 -5.19 0.64 15.57
C LYS A 89 -5.09 1.32 16.94
N MET A 90 -3.92 1.82 17.31
CA MET A 90 -3.74 2.58 18.55
C MET A 90 -4.58 3.87 18.57
N ARG A 91 -5.01 4.41 17.43
CA ARG A 91 -5.80 5.65 17.31
C ARG A 91 -7.31 5.43 17.23
N LEU A 92 -7.78 4.18 17.30
CA LEU A 92 -9.21 3.86 17.30
C LEU A 92 -9.98 4.56 18.44
N HIS A 93 -9.34 4.81 19.57
CA HIS A 93 -9.91 5.54 20.70
C HIS A 93 -10.24 7.01 20.39
N LEU A 94 -9.72 7.57 19.30
CA LEU A 94 -10.07 8.91 18.83
C LEU A 94 -11.42 8.93 18.09
N GLU A 95 -12.00 7.76 17.81
CA GLU A 95 -13.30 7.58 17.15
C GLU A 95 -13.42 8.22 15.74
N HIS A 96 -12.28 8.59 15.13
CA HIS A 96 -12.25 9.07 13.73
C HIS A 96 -12.60 7.97 12.72
N TYR A 97 -12.42 6.70 13.11
CA TYR A 97 -12.79 5.50 12.38
C TYR A 97 -12.94 4.35 13.37
N ARG A 98 -13.66 3.30 12.98
CA ARG A 98 -13.98 2.14 13.82
C ARG A 98 -13.14 0.93 13.49
N TYR A 99 -12.64 0.86 12.26
CA TYR A 99 -11.86 -0.28 11.76
C TYR A 99 -10.58 0.17 11.08
N VAL A 100 -9.60 -0.73 11.05
CA VAL A 100 -8.35 -0.57 10.32
C VAL A 100 -8.15 -1.81 9.47
N GLN A 101 -7.93 -1.62 8.17
CA GLN A 101 -7.57 -2.67 7.24
C GLN A 101 -6.27 -2.28 6.53
N ALA A 102 -5.16 -2.82 6.99
CA ALA A 102 -3.88 -2.62 6.33
C ALA A 102 -3.86 -3.26 4.94
N VAL A 103 -3.25 -2.56 3.98
CA VAL A 103 -3.20 -2.96 2.58
C VAL A 103 -1.75 -2.85 2.09
N THR A 104 -1.30 -3.79 1.26
CA THR A 104 -0.03 -3.67 0.53
C THR A 104 -0.27 -3.78 -0.96
N ILE A 105 0.55 -3.08 -1.75
CA ILE A 105 0.48 -3.09 -3.20
C ILE A 105 1.88 -3.32 -3.78
N CYS A 106 2.09 -4.45 -4.46
CA CYS A 106 3.38 -4.78 -5.07
C CYS A 106 3.21 -5.39 -6.45
N LYS A 107 4.18 -5.22 -7.36
CA LYS A 107 4.13 -5.91 -8.66
C LYS A 107 4.23 -7.44 -8.47
N THR A 108 5.10 -7.87 -7.56
CA THR A 108 5.27 -9.28 -7.16
C THR A 108 5.48 -9.37 -5.65
N TYR A 109 5.27 -10.56 -5.09
CA TYR A 109 5.55 -10.87 -3.68
C TYR A 109 6.44 -12.09 -3.60
N ASP A 110 7.29 -12.13 -2.58
CA ASP A 110 7.87 -13.37 -2.12
C ASP A 110 6.76 -14.30 -1.58
N GLY A 111 6.90 -15.61 -1.81
CA GLY A 111 5.89 -16.57 -1.42
C GLY A 111 5.72 -16.68 0.10
N PHE A 112 6.81 -16.57 0.86
CA PHE A 112 6.74 -16.54 2.32
C PHE A 112 6.11 -15.22 2.79
N ALA A 113 6.57 -14.08 2.27
CA ALA A 113 6.00 -12.78 2.65
C ALA A 113 4.49 -12.68 2.38
N LEU A 114 4.02 -13.15 1.22
CA LEU A 114 2.60 -13.17 0.88
C LEU A 114 1.77 -14.01 1.86
N ARG A 115 2.28 -15.18 2.27
CA ARG A 115 1.60 -16.06 3.23
C ARG A 115 1.50 -15.41 4.60
N GLU A 116 2.57 -14.81 5.09
CA GLU A 116 2.56 -14.15 6.39
C GLU A 116 1.65 -12.93 6.41
N LEU A 117 1.71 -12.07 5.38
CA LEU A 117 0.81 -10.93 5.23
C LEU A 117 -0.66 -11.37 5.27
N LYS A 118 -1.02 -12.45 4.57
CA LYS A 118 -2.39 -12.99 4.60
C LYS A 118 -2.79 -13.56 5.95
N LYS A 119 -1.91 -14.30 6.64
CA LYS A 119 -2.18 -14.80 8.01
C LYS A 119 -2.47 -13.67 8.99
N MET A 120 -1.85 -12.51 8.77
CA MET A 120 -2.04 -11.31 9.58
C MET A 120 -3.29 -10.51 9.19
N GLY A 121 -4.06 -10.96 8.20
CA GLY A 121 -5.24 -10.26 7.71
C GLY A 121 -4.92 -9.02 6.86
N VAL A 122 -3.69 -8.87 6.36
CA VAL A 122 -3.34 -7.76 5.47
C VAL A 122 -3.90 -8.03 4.08
N GLN A 123 -4.60 -7.04 3.52
CA GLN A 123 -5.11 -7.11 2.16
C GLN A 123 -3.93 -6.93 1.18
N THR A 124 -3.65 -7.96 0.37
CA THR A 124 -2.46 -8.00 -0.50
C THR A 124 -2.87 -7.84 -1.95
N LEU A 125 -2.37 -6.79 -2.62
CA LEU A 125 -2.77 -6.41 -3.97
C LEU A 125 -1.57 -6.38 -4.91
N LYS A 126 -1.82 -6.72 -6.17
CA LYS A 126 -0.85 -6.60 -7.26
C LYS A 126 -1.28 -5.54 -8.25
N TYR A 127 -0.32 -4.76 -8.73
CA TYR A 127 -0.54 -3.90 -9.90
C TYR A 127 0.19 -4.47 -11.12
N SER A 128 -0.39 -4.24 -12.30
CA SER A 128 0.22 -4.59 -13.57
C SER A 128 1.04 -3.43 -14.12
N THR A 129 2.14 -3.73 -14.81
CA THR A 129 2.89 -2.73 -15.59
C THR A 129 2.28 -2.47 -16.97
N LYS A 130 1.32 -3.29 -17.42
CA LYS A 130 0.63 -3.15 -18.72
C LYS A 130 -0.65 -2.31 -18.64
N GLY A 131 -0.91 -1.68 -17.50
CA GLY A 131 -2.09 -0.85 -17.23
C GLY A 131 -2.45 -0.90 -15.74
N PRO A 132 -3.31 0.02 -15.26
CA PRO A 132 -3.55 0.27 -13.84
C PRO A 132 -4.43 -0.76 -13.14
N ARG A 133 -4.44 -1.99 -13.64
CA ARG A 133 -5.24 -3.06 -13.06
C ARG A 133 -4.60 -3.45 -11.74
N ILE A 134 -5.26 -3.04 -10.66
CA ILE A 134 -5.03 -3.58 -9.33
C ILE A 134 -5.88 -4.85 -9.20
N GLY A 135 -5.28 -5.90 -8.68
CA GLY A 135 -5.94 -7.18 -8.43
C GLY A 135 -5.47 -7.80 -7.12
N ILE A 136 -6.27 -8.71 -6.57
CA ILE A 136 -5.90 -9.41 -5.34
C ILE A 136 -4.73 -10.37 -5.62
N ALA A 137 -3.72 -10.34 -4.76
CA ALA A 137 -2.62 -11.29 -4.79
C ALA A 137 -3.12 -12.70 -4.41
N LYS A 138 -2.96 -13.67 -5.30
CA LYS A 138 -3.23 -15.08 -5.04
C LYS A 138 -1.94 -15.80 -4.61
N VAL A 139 -2.09 -16.76 -3.70
CA VAL A 139 -1.01 -17.69 -3.33
C VAL A 139 -0.78 -18.65 -4.49
#